data_AF-B2AAI6-F1
#
_entry.id   AF-B2AAI6-F1
#
_cell.length_a   1.000
_cell.length_b   1.000
_cell.length_c   1.000
_cell.angle_alpha   90.00
_cell.angle_beta   90.00
_cell.angle_gamma   90.00
#
_symmetry.space_group_name_H-M   'P 1'
#
loop_
_entity.id
_entity.type
_entity.pdbx_description
1 polymer ?
#
loop_
_entity_poly.entity_id
_entity_poly.type
_entity_poly.pdbx_seq_one_letter_code
_entity_poly.pdbx_strand_id
1 'polypeptide(L)'
;MNSLGKLNVSRVAVQIENTLALVNINLDFSLWRCAPSPEYHPVGLALTLKRKHEAEKGEIHRTACKLGFLFHELVPETPRLFKTFDGPFQPFIGADCTSIWAAATSGPSLIGVFLLDCMLADAWEAKAATSIRVELVEKRIRTVKADLETSWDASARSWLRRAEASMKFQHSQFDLIAQNLNIPYPKGKSTYETAVITWTLAMEVFEKLLHNTPQQACDRSVLRGISAWNFVPQSSCLSG
;
A
#
# COMPACT_ATOMS: atom_id res chain seq x y z
N MET A 1 -30.57 6.28 -59.39
CA MET A 1 -31.58 6.83 -58.46
C MET A 1 -31.55 6.02 -57.18
N ASN A 2 -31.48 6.76 -56.07
CA ASN A 2 -31.13 6.37 -54.71
C ASN A 2 -31.90 5.20 -54.11
N SER A 3 -31.24 4.44 -53.23
CA SER A 3 -31.84 3.97 -51.99
C SER A 3 -30.76 3.56 -50.97
N LEU A 4 -30.59 4.40 -49.95
CA LEU A 4 -29.85 4.14 -48.73
C LEU A 4 -30.52 3.02 -47.93
N GLY A 5 -29.84 1.88 -47.80
CA GLY A 5 -30.29 0.75 -46.99
C GLY A 5 -29.36 0.47 -45.82
N LYS A 6 -29.58 1.19 -44.71
CA LYS A 6 -29.27 0.85 -43.30
C LYS A 6 -27.97 0.10 -42.99
N LEU A 7 -26.97 0.85 -42.50
CA LEU A 7 -25.85 0.33 -41.71
C LEU A 7 -26.37 -0.17 -40.36
N ASN A 8 -26.41 -1.50 -40.18
CA ASN A 8 -26.53 -2.13 -38.87
C ASN A 8 -25.11 -2.50 -38.42
N VAL A 9 -24.39 -1.55 -37.83
CA VAL A 9 -23.11 -1.82 -37.18
C VAL A 9 -23.41 -2.56 -35.89
N SER A 10 -23.16 -3.87 -35.91
CA SER A 10 -22.96 -4.69 -34.73
C SER A 10 -21.82 -4.09 -33.90
N ARG A 11 -22.17 -3.35 -32.83
CA ARG A 11 -21.21 -3.04 -31.77
C ARG A 11 -21.01 -4.26 -30.90
N VAL A 12 -19.80 -4.76 -31.00
CA VAL A 12 -19.16 -5.79 -30.18
C VAL A 12 -19.33 -5.49 -28.68
N ALA A 13 -19.68 -6.57 -27.98
CA ALA A 13 -19.46 -6.91 -26.58
C ALA A 13 -19.00 -5.79 -25.61
N VAL A 14 -19.86 -5.53 -24.62
CA VAL A 14 -19.38 -5.36 -23.24
C VAL A 14 -19.96 -6.53 -22.46
N GLN A 15 -19.31 -7.70 -22.59
CA GLN A 15 -19.48 -8.75 -21.59
C GLN A 15 -18.91 -8.19 -20.29
N ILE A 16 -19.80 -7.89 -19.36
CA ILE A 16 -19.50 -7.57 -17.96
C ILE A 16 -19.11 -8.90 -17.30
N GLU A 17 -17.97 -9.48 -17.68
CA GLU A 17 -17.46 -10.72 -17.10
C GLU A 17 -15.93 -10.73 -17.16
N ASN A 18 -15.31 -9.76 -16.50
CA ASN A 18 -13.96 -9.95 -15.96
C ASN A 18 -14.03 -9.59 -14.48
N THR A 19 -14.51 -10.55 -13.71
CA THR A 19 -14.00 -10.94 -12.41
C THR A 19 -13.01 -9.93 -11.84
N LEU A 20 -13.56 -8.97 -11.08
CA LEU A 20 -12.84 -8.26 -10.03
C LEU A 20 -12.35 -9.30 -9.03
N ALA A 21 -11.31 -10.06 -9.42
CA ALA A 21 -10.41 -10.64 -8.46
C ALA A 21 -9.74 -9.45 -7.80
N LEU A 22 -10.39 -8.95 -6.76
CA LEU A 22 -9.79 -8.12 -5.73
C LEU A 22 -8.50 -8.84 -5.36
N VAL A 23 -7.38 -8.41 -5.92
CA VAL A 23 -6.06 -8.80 -5.44
C VAL A 23 -6.09 -8.43 -3.98
N ASN A 24 -6.24 -9.43 -3.12
CA ASN A 24 -6.23 -9.27 -1.68
C ASN A 24 -4.77 -9.03 -1.32
N ILE A 25 -4.33 -7.80 -1.55
CA ILE A 25 -3.03 -7.32 -1.14
C ILE A 25 -3.06 -7.35 0.39
N ASN A 26 -2.51 -8.42 0.97
CA ASN A 26 -2.37 -8.54 2.42
C ASN A 26 -1.13 -7.75 2.87
N LEU A 27 -1.18 -6.43 2.69
CA LEU A 27 -0.22 -5.53 3.30
C LEU A 27 -0.53 -5.46 4.79
N ASP A 28 0.40 -5.96 5.61
CA ASP A 28 0.27 -5.96 7.05
C ASP A 28 0.72 -4.61 7.63
N PHE A 29 -0.21 -3.65 7.64
CA PHE A 29 0.00 -2.35 8.30
C PHE A 29 -0.23 -2.42 9.83
N SER A 30 -0.38 -3.61 10.42
CA SER A 30 -0.61 -3.75 11.87
C SER A 30 0.58 -3.30 12.72
N LEU A 31 1.79 -3.29 12.16
CA LEU A 31 3.00 -2.80 12.84
C LEU A 31 3.00 -1.28 13.00
N TRP A 32 2.22 -0.56 12.19
CA TRP A 32 2.12 0.89 12.31
C TRP A 32 1.27 1.27 13.53
N ARG A 33 1.84 2.08 14.42
CA ARG A 33 1.18 2.62 15.61
C ARG A 33 1.70 4.02 15.90
N CYS A 34 0.78 4.94 16.12
CA CYS A 34 1.10 6.28 16.61
C CYS A 34 0.73 6.41 18.09
N ALA A 35 1.43 7.29 18.80
CA ALA A 35 0.98 7.75 20.11
C ALA A 35 -0.26 8.63 19.91
N PRO A 36 -1.41 8.31 20.54
CA PRO A 36 -2.61 9.13 20.40
C PRO A 36 -2.41 10.47 21.09
N SER A 37 -3.04 11.53 20.56
CA SER A 37 -2.92 12.86 21.14
C SER A 37 -3.52 12.93 22.57
N PRO A 38 -3.06 13.87 23.43
CA PRO A 38 -3.54 14.02 24.82
C PRO A 38 -5.06 13.98 24.97
N GLU A 39 -5.77 14.56 24.01
CA GLU A 39 -7.23 14.69 23.99
C GLU A 39 -7.97 13.34 23.92
N TYR A 40 -7.33 12.31 23.36
CA TYR A 40 -7.91 10.96 23.25
C TYR A 40 -7.59 10.07 24.46
N HIS A 41 -6.68 10.46 25.36
CA HIS A 41 -6.29 9.61 26.50
C HIS A 41 -7.47 9.19 27.39
N PRO A 42 -8.44 10.06 27.72
CA PRO A 42 -9.62 9.67 28.49
C PRO A 42 -10.41 8.54 27.81
N VAL A 43 -10.45 8.53 26.48
CA VAL A 43 -11.12 7.50 25.67
C VAL A 43 -10.44 6.15 25.89
N GLY A 44 -9.11 6.11 25.82
CA GLY A 44 -8.34 4.90 26.07
C GLY A 44 -8.41 4.40 27.52
N LEU A 45 -8.61 5.30 28.49
CA LEU A 45 -8.82 4.96 29.90
C LEU A 45 -10.23 4.41 30.17
N ALA A 46 -11.23 4.84 29.40
CA ALA A 46 -12.60 4.36 29.49
C ALA A 46 -12.80 2.94 28.90
N LEU A 47 -11.85 2.45 28.11
CA LEU A 47 -11.92 1.13 27.48
C LEU A 47 -11.51 0.01 28.43
N THR A 48 -12.22 -1.11 28.34
CA THR A 48 -11.77 -2.37 28.96
C THR A 48 -10.47 -2.85 28.33
N LEU A 49 -9.67 -3.62 29.08
CA LEU A 49 -8.41 -4.19 28.56
C LEU A 49 -8.60 -4.94 27.24
N LYS A 50 -9.70 -5.70 27.11
CA LYS A 50 -10.02 -6.44 25.88
C LYS A 50 -10.28 -5.50 24.70
N ARG A 51 -11.10 -4.46 24.88
CA ARG A 51 -11.42 -3.50 23.82
C ARG A 51 -10.21 -2.66 23.43
N LYS A 52 -9.40 -2.25 24.40
CA LYS A 52 -8.15 -1.56 24.15
C LYS A 52 -7.19 -2.43 23.34
N HIS A 53 -7.06 -3.71 23.68
CA HIS A 53 -6.26 -4.66 22.91
C HIS A 53 -6.79 -4.81 21.47
N GLU A 54 -8.10 -4.98 21.30
CA GLU A 54 -8.73 -5.06 19.98
C GLU A 54 -8.46 -3.80 19.14
N ALA A 55 -8.62 -2.63 19.75
CA ALA A 55 -8.38 -1.35 19.09
C ALA A 55 -6.92 -1.06 18.77
N GLU A 56 -5.96 -1.67 19.48
CA GLU A 56 -4.53 -1.44 19.28
C GLU A 56 -3.83 -2.54 18.47
N LYS A 57 -4.39 -3.74 18.40
CA LYS A 57 -3.75 -4.94 17.81
C LYS A 57 -4.71 -5.86 17.06
N GLY A 58 -6.01 -5.64 17.19
CA GLY A 58 -7.04 -6.48 16.58
C GLY A 58 -7.34 -6.12 15.12
N GLU A 59 -8.42 -6.70 14.61
CA GLU A 59 -8.82 -6.54 13.21
C GLU A 59 -9.30 -5.12 12.91
N ILE A 60 -9.88 -4.46 13.91
CA ILE A 60 -10.28 -3.06 13.76
C ILE A 60 -9.07 -2.14 13.62
N HIS A 61 -7.97 -2.39 14.33
CA HIS A 61 -6.69 -1.67 14.17
C HIS A 61 -6.12 -1.86 12.77
N ARG A 62 -6.12 -3.11 12.28
CA ARG A 62 -5.64 -3.43 10.93
C ARG A 62 -6.42 -2.70 9.85
N THR A 63 -7.74 -2.70 9.99
CA THR A 63 -8.66 -2.01 9.07
C THR A 63 -8.43 -0.50 9.13
N ALA A 64 -8.34 0.03 10.34
CA ALA A 64 -7.99 1.41 10.63
C ALA A 64 -6.69 1.84 9.92
N CYS A 65 -5.58 1.12 10.11
CA CYS A 65 -4.32 1.43 9.43
C CYS A 65 -4.47 1.44 7.90
N LYS A 66 -5.12 0.42 7.33
CA LYS A 66 -5.35 0.34 5.88
C LYS A 66 -6.12 1.56 5.35
N LEU A 67 -7.18 1.96 6.04
CA LEU A 67 -7.97 3.14 5.67
C LEU A 67 -7.16 4.44 5.86
N GLY A 68 -6.40 4.56 6.95
CA GLY A 68 -5.54 5.70 7.22
C GLY A 68 -4.55 5.96 6.09
N PHE A 69 -3.88 4.91 5.60
CA PHE A 69 -2.99 5.01 4.43
C PHE A 69 -3.75 5.30 3.13
N LEU A 70 -4.88 4.63 2.89
CA LEU A 70 -5.64 4.77 1.65
C LEU A 70 -6.20 6.18 1.43
N PHE A 71 -6.56 6.86 2.53
CA PHE A 71 -7.18 8.19 2.53
C PHE A 71 -6.25 9.32 2.99
N HIS A 72 -5.00 9.02 3.32
CA HIS A 72 -4.04 9.98 3.85
C HIS A 72 -3.98 11.28 3.03
N GLU A 73 -3.95 11.17 1.70
CA GLU A 73 -3.87 12.31 0.77
C GLU A 73 -5.15 13.14 0.66
N LEU A 74 -6.32 12.58 1.02
CA LEU A 74 -7.60 13.28 0.92
C LEU A 74 -7.98 14.02 2.19
N VAL A 75 -7.50 13.55 3.34
CA VAL A 75 -7.86 14.14 4.63
C VAL A 75 -7.04 15.42 4.83
N PRO A 76 -7.68 16.60 4.91
CA PRO A 76 -6.95 17.84 5.13
C PRO A 76 -6.30 17.84 6.50
N GLU A 77 -5.11 18.43 6.59
CA GLU A 77 -4.47 18.68 7.88
C GLU A 77 -5.33 19.67 8.67
N THR A 78 -5.92 19.18 9.77
CA THR A 78 -6.84 19.93 10.61
C THR A 78 -6.32 20.01 12.05
N PRO A 79 -5.10 20.54 12.29
CA PRO A 79 -4.46 20.51 13.62
C PRO A 79 -5.22 21.31 14.68
N ARG A 80 -6.11 22.22 14.27
CA ARG A 80 -6.97 23.00 15.18
C ARG A 80 -8.25 22.28 15.56
N LEU A 81 -8.75 21.38 14.70
CA LEU A 81 -9.96 20.59 14.98
C LEU A 81 -9.77 19.67 16.19
N PHE A 82 -8.53 19.26 16.43
CA PHE A 82 -8.17 18.34 17.51
C PHE A 82 -7.59 19.04 18.76
N LYS A 83 -7.45 20.38 18.74
CA LYS A 83 -6.79 21.16 19.81
C LYS A 83 -7.74 21.89 20.76
N THR A 84 -9.05 21.75 20.63
CA THR A 84 -9.99 22.44 21.52
C THR A 84 -10.10 21.70 22.86
N PHE A 85 -9.56 22.35 23.89
CA PHE A 85 -9.46 21.98 25.30
C PHE A 85 -10.81 21.68 25.96
N ASP A 86 -10.74 20.89 27.04
CA ASP A 86 -11.82 20.26 27.83
C ASP A 86 -12.57 19.14 27.10
N GLY A 87 -11.93 17.97 27.13
CA GLY A 87 -12.23 16.79 26.30
C GLY A 87 -13.72 16.57 26.01
N PRO A 88 -14.17 16.68 24.75
CA PRO A 88 -15.56 16.49 24.35
C PRO A 88 -16.08 15.06 24.61
N PHE A 89 -15.19 14.16 25.01
CA PHE A 89 -15.46 12.74 25.21
C PHE A 89 -15.88 12.38 26.65
N GLN A 90 -15.82 13.30 27.62
CA GLN A 90 -16.25 13.05 29.00
C GLN A 90 -17.70 12.51 29.08
N PRO A 91 -18.69 13.06 28.35
CA PRO A 91 -20.05 12.51 28.32
C PRO A 91 -20.17 11.14 27.64
N PHE A 92 -19.15 10.73 26.87
CA PHE A 92 -19.16 9.49 26.09
C PHE A 92 -18.44 8.33 26.80
N ILE A 93 -18.00 8.52 28.04
CA ILE A 93 -17.46 7.46 28.91
C ILE A 93 -18.55 6.39 29.11
N GLY A 94 -18.39 5.24 28.45
CA GLY A 94 -19.34 4.11 28.47
C GLY A 94 -19.87 3.70 27.09
N ALA A 95 -19.74 4.56 26.07
CA ALA A 95 -20.02 4.19 24.68
C ALA A 95 -18.95 3.21 24.15
N ASP A 96 -19.23 2.53 23.03
CA ASP A 96 -18.22 1.69 22.37
C ASP A 96 -17.17 2.57 21.67
N CYS A 97 -16.17 2.97 22.44
CA CYS A 97 -15.10 3.83 21.96
C CYS A 97 -13.97 3.06 21.24
N THR A 98 -14.17 1.77 20.94
CA THR A 98 -13.14 0.91 20.33
C THR A 98 -12.67 1.47 18.99
N SER A 99 -13.61 1.89 18.12
CA SER A 99 -13.31 2.39 16.77
C SER A 99 -12.60 3.75 16.79
N ILE A 100 -13.00 4.67 17.67
CA ILE A 100 -12.36 5.98 17.78
C ILE A 100 -10.97 5.89 18.45
N TRP A 101 -10.77 4.94 19.38
CA TRP A 101 -9.44 4.67 19.93
C TRP A 101 -8.53 4.04 18.89
N ALA A 102 -9.02 3.05 18.13
CA ALA A 102 -8.29 2.49 16.99
C ALA A 102 -7.92 3.57 15.97
N ALA A 103 -8.84 4.53 15.76
CA ALA A 103 -8.58 5.68 14.90
C ALA A 103 -7.41 6.53 15.39
N ALA A 104 -7.43 6.89 16.68
CA ALA A 104 -6.40 7.69 17.32
C ALA A 104 -5.02 7.01 17.35
N THR A 105 -4.97 5.67 17.46
CA THR A 105 -3.72 4.91 17.51
C THR A 105 -3.16 4.51 16.15
N SER A 106 -3.94 4.63 15.07
CA SER A 106 -3.48 4.27 13.71
C SER A 106 -3.03 5.46 12.86
N GLY A 107 -3.29 6.69 13.32
CA GLY A 107 -2.70 7.91 12.74
C GLY A 107 -3.69 9.07 12.59
N PRO A 108 -3.19 10.30 12.39
CA PRO A 108 -4.02 11.50 12.36
C PRO A 108 -5.04 11.54 11.22
N SER A 109 -4.68 11.00 10.03
CA SER A 109 -5.60 10.96 8.88
C SER A 109 -6.84 10.11 9.15
N LEU A 110 -6.70 9.05 9.94
CA LEU A 110 -7.81 8.15 10.20
C LEU A 110 -8.87 8.77 11.13
N ILE A 111 -8.51 9.71 11.99
CA ILE A 111 -9.49 10.49 12.74
C ILE A 111 -10.42 11.25 11.77
N GLY A 112 -9.87 11.82 10.69
CA GLY A 112 -10.67 12.46 9.65
C GLY A 112 -11.58 11.48 8.89
N VAL A 113 -11.11 10.27 8.61
CA VAL A 113 -11.93 9.20 8.02
C VAL A 113 -13.02 8.74 8.97
N PHE A 114 -12.73 8.61 10.27
CA PHE A 114 -13.72 8.27 11.29
C PHE A 114 -14.80 9.36 11.42
N LEU A 115 -14.41 10.63 11.30
CA LEU A 115 -15.39 11.74 11.25
C LEU A 115 -16.28 11.65 10.01
N LEU A 116 -15.72 11.33 8.85
CA LEU A 116 -16.51 11.06 7.64
C LEU A 116 -17.49 9.90 7.88
N ASP A 117 -17.05 8.85 8.56
CA ASP A 117 -17.93 7.72 8.93
C ASP A 117 -19.09 8.15 9.82
N CYS A 118 -18.85 9.03 10.80
CA CYS A 118 -19.90 9.63 11.61
C CYS A 118 -20.86 10.50 10.77
N MET A 119 -20.34 11.32 9.86
CA MET A 119 -21.15 12.15 8.97
C MET A 119 -22.05 11.30 8.06
N LEU A 120 -21.52 10.20 7.51
CA LEU A 120 -22.29 9.29 6.68
C LEU A 120 -23.39 8.57 7.50
N ALA A 121 -23.08 8.18 8.73
CA ALA A 121 -24.04 7.52 9.62
C ALA A 121 -25.17 8.45 10.08
N ASP A 122 -24.89 9.75 10.22
CA ASP A 122 -25.88 10.77 10.60
C ASP A 122 -26.79 11.14 9.41
N ALA A 123 -26.22 11.30 8.22
CA ALA A 123 -26.96 11.80 7.06
C ALA A 123 -27.71 10.73 6.24
N TRP A 124 -27.40 9.43 6.41
CA TRP A 124 -28.03 8.36 5.64
C TRP A 124 -28.44 7.15 6.50
N GLU A 125 -29.45 6.42 6.03
CA GLU A 125 -29.78 5.10 6.60
C GLU A 125 -28.58 4.14 6.51
N ALA A 126 -28.48 3.23 7.47
CA ALA A 126 -27.31 2.36 7.63
C ALA A 126 -26.87 1.64 6.34
N LYS A 127 -27.82 1.17 5.53
CA LYS A 127 -27.53 0.50 4.25
C LYS A 127 -26.94 1.46 3.21
N ALA A 128 -27.48 2.67 3.11
CA ALA A 128 -26.99 3.70 2.20
C ALA A 128 -25.62 4.22 2.64
N ALA A 129 -25.43 4.52 3.94
CA ALA A 129 -24.13 4.92 4.49
C ALA A 129 -23.02 3.88 4.21
N THR A 130 -23.34 2.59 4.40
CA THR A 130 -22.41 1.49 4.10
C THR A 130 -22.10 1.42 2.60
N SER A 131 -23.10 1.57 1.72
CA SER A 131 -22.90 1.58 0.28
C SER A 131 -21.96 2.71 -0.16
N ILE A 132 -22.15 3.92 0.37
CA ILE A 132 -21.31 5.08 0.08
C ILE A 132 -19.87 4.84 0.54
N ARG A 133 -19.68 4.28 1.74
CA ARG A 133 -18.34 3.93 2.26
C ARG A 133 -17.62 2.94 1.35
N VAL A 134 -18.30 1.88 0.90
CA VAL A 134 -17.72 0.88 0.00
C VAL A 134 -17.33 1.51 -1.33
N GLU A 135 -18.22 2.32 -1.93
CA GLU A 135 -17.94 3.01 -3.19
C GLU A 135 -16.71 3.93 -3.08
N LEU A 136 -16.59 4.68 -1.98
CA LEU A 136 -15.47 5.58 -1.72
C LEU A 136 -14.14 4.80 -1.65
N VAL A 137 -14.12 3.69 -0.92
CA VAL A 137 -12.94 2.80 -0.79
C VAL A 137 -12.56 2.24 -2.15
N GLU A 138 -13.52 1.71 -2.91
CA GLU A 138 -13.25 1.18 -4.24
C GLU A 138 -12.66 2.24 -5.18
N LYS A 139 -13.21 3.45 -5.16
CA LYS A 139 -12.72 4.56 -5.98
C LYS A 139 -11.29 4.96 -5.60
N ARG A 140 -10.95 4.99 -4.31
CA ARG A 140 -9.57 5.24 -3.88
C ARG A 140 -8.62 4.12 -4.25
N ILE A 141 -9.02 2.86 -4.10
CA ILE A 141 -8.22 1.73 -4.57
C ILE A 141 -7.94 1.84 -6.07
N ARG A 142 -8.96 2.18 -6.88
CA ARG A 142 -8.77 2.40 -8.33
C ARG A 142 -7.79 3.54 -8.62
N THR A 143 -7.87 4.64 -7.87
CA THR A 143 -6.98 5.80 -8.06
C THR A 143 -5.54 5.44 -7.74
N VAL A 144 -5.28 4.86 -6.56
CA VAL A 144 -3.93 4.44 -6.15
C VAL A 144 -3.33 3.41 -7.11
N LYS A 145 -4.14 2.50 -7.64
CA LYS A 145 -3.70 1.56 -8.68
C LYS A 145 -3.29 2.27 -9.97
N ALA A 146 -4.07 3.24 -10.43
CA ALA A 146 -3.73 4.01 -11.62
C ALA A 146 -2.43 4.82 -11.44
N ASP A 147 -2.22 5.41 -10.26
CA ASP A 147 -0.99 6.15 -9.93
C ASP A 147 0.23 5.22 -9.91
N LEU A 148 0.08 4.00 -9.37
CA LEU A 148 1.10 2.95 -9.41
C LEU A 148 1.46 2.55 -10.84
N GLU A 149 0.46 2.31 -11.69
CA GLU A 149 0.65 1.86 -13.08
C GLU A 149 1.30 2.92 -13.97
N THR A 150 1.00 4.21 -13.73
CA THR A 150 1.43 5.28 -14.64
C THR A 150 2.65 6.02 -14.13
N SER A 151 2.59 6.60 -12.93
CA SER A 151 3.63 7.49 -12.40
C SER A 151 4.81 6.70 -11.84
N TRP A 152 4.53 5.70 -11.00
CA TRP A 152 5.57 4.93 -10.34
C TRP A 152 6.34 4.04 -11.32
N ASP A 153 5.66 3.27 -12.18
CA ASP A 153 6.31 2.44 -13.21
C ASP A 153 7.13 3.30 -14.18
N ALA A 154 6.62 4.45 -14.62
CA ALA A 154 7.37 5.36 -15.49
C ALA A 154 8.63 5.92 -14.81
N SER A 155 8.55 6.28 -13.53
CA SER A 155 9.68 6.74 -12.73
C SER A 155 10.73 5.64 -12.55
N ALA A 156 10.30 4.43 -12.15
CA ALA A 156 11.18 3.28 -11.97
C ALA A 156 11.90 2.89 -13.27
N ARG A 157 11.20 2.89 -14.42
CA ARG A 157 11.81 2.65 -15.73
C ARG A 157 12.79 3.75 -16.14
N SER A 158 12.47 5.00 -15.84
CA SER A 158 13.35 6.13 -16.15
C SER A 158 14.65 6.05 -15.33
N TRP A 159 14.55 5.67 -14.05
CA TRP A 159 15.70 5.37 -13.20
C TRP A 159 16.53 4.21 -13.76
N LEU A 160 15.90 3.08 -14.07
CA LEU A 160 16.57 1.89 -14.61
C LEU A 160 17.37 2.24 -15.88
N ARG A 161 16.77 2.93 -16.84
CA ARG A 161 17.46 3.36 -18.08
C ARG A 161 18.67 4.25 -17.80
N ARG A 162 18.54 5.18 -16.85
CA ARG A 162 19.64 6.08 -16.47
C ARG A 162 20.77 5.30 -15.81
N ALA A 163 20.43 4.36 -14.94
CA ALA A 163 21.39 3.57 -14.22
C ALA A 163 22.10 2.54 -15.13
N GLU A 164 21.38 1.89 -16.06
CA GLU A 164 21.95 1.06 -17.13
C GLU A 164 22.92 1.84 -18.02
N ALA A 165 22.56 3.08 -18.40
CA ALA A 165 23.44 3.94 -19.18
C ALA A 165 24.74 4.30 -18.44
N SER A 166 24.65 4.54 -17.12
CA SER A 166 25.81 4.88 -16.28
C SER A 166 26.74 3.69 -16.02
N MET A 167 26.22 2.46 -16.04
CA MET A 167 26.98 1.24 -15.74
C MET A 167 27.08 0.30 -16.94
N LYS A 168 27.07 0.86 -18.15
CA LYS A 168 26.96 0.12 -19.41
C LYS A 168 28.00 -0.99 -19.55
N PHE A 169 29.26 -0.75 -19.15
CA PHE A 169 30.32 -1.75 -19.26
C PHE A 169 30.11 -2.92 -18.29
N GLN A 170 29.84 -2.63 -17.01
CA GLN A 170 29.59 -3.62 -15.97
C GLN A 170 28.32 -4.43 -16.29
N HIS A 171 27.27 -3.77 -16.78
CA HIS A 171 26.03 -4.42 -17.16
C HIS A 171 26.25 -5.38 -18.33
N SER A 172 26.96 -4.97 -19.39
CA SER A 172 27.30 -5.86 -20.51
C SER A 172 28.14 -7.07 -20.08
N GLN A 173 29.13 -6.87 -19.20
CA GLN A 173 29.94 -7.99 -18.67
C GLN A 173 29.08 -8.95 -17.84
N PHE A 174 28.22 -8.42 -16.98
CA PHE A 174 27.33 -9.22 -16.15
C PHE A 174 26.28 -9.98 -16.96
N ASP A 175 25.68 -9.34 -17.97
CA ASP A 175 24.70 -9.97 -18.86
C ASP A 175 25.31 -11.14 -19.63
N LEU A 176 26.54 -11.00 -20.13
CA LEU A 176 27.25 -12.10 -20.78
C LEU A 176 27.44 -13.28 -19.82
N ILE A 177 27.81 -13.04 -18.56
CA ILE A 177 27.96 -14.09 -17.55
C ILE A 177 26.60 -14.72 -17.23
N ALA A 178 25.57 -13.91 -16.99
CA ALA A 178 24.25 -14.37 -16.60
C ALA A 178 23.52 -15.15 -17.71
N GLN A 179 23.76 -14.83 -18.98
CA GLN A 179 23.22 -15.56 -20.14
C GLN A 179 23.88 -16.93 -20.33
N ASN A 180 25.17 -17.05 -19.96
CA ASN A 180 25.90 -18.31 -20.05
C ASN A 180 25.60 -19.27 -18.88
N LEU A 181 24.96 -18.79 -17.82
CA LEU A 181 24.55 -19.61 -16.67
C LEU A 181 23.13 -20.18 -16.86
N ASN A 182 23.02 -21.51 -16.94
CA ASN A 182 21.73 -22.20 -17.03
C ASN A 182 21.11 -22.39 -15.63
N ILE A 183 20.80 -21.29 -14.96
CA ILE A 183 20.23 -21.27 -13.61
C ILE A 183 18.73 -20.94 -13.72
N PRO A 184 17.82 -21.79 -13.20
CA PRO A 184 16.39 -21.53 -13.23
C PRO A 184 16.00 -20.42 -12.24
N TYR A 185 14.88 -19.75 -12.53
CA TYR A 185 14.21 -18.92 -11.51
C TYR A 185 13.57 -19.82 -10.44
N PRO A 186 13.43 -19.32 -9.19
CA PRO A 186 12.57 -19.96 -8.21
C PRO A 186 11.18 -20.16 -8.81
N LYS A 187 10.63 -21.38 -8.72
CA LYS A 187 9.29 -21.68 -9.22
C LYS A 187 8.28 -21.58 -8.08
N GLY A 188 7.56 -20.46 -8.01
CA GLY A 188 6.34 -20.37 -7.20
C GLY A 188 5.16 -21.03 -7.92
N LYS A 189 4.04 -21.24 -7.21
CA LYS A 189 2.79 -21.77 -7.79
C LYS A 189 2.05 -20.75 -8.65
N SER A 190 2.44 -19.47 -8.55
CA SER A 190 1.90 -18.36 -9.32
C SER A 190 2.98 -17.35 -9.69
N THR A 191 2.67 -16.45 -10.63
CA THR A 191 3.53 -15.32 -10.99
C THR A 191 3.79 -14.41 -9.79
N TYR A 192 2.75 -14.16 -8.98
CA TYR A 192 2.88 -13.38 -7.74
C TYR A 192 3.85 -14.04 -6.77
N GLU A 193 3.66 -15.32 -6.46
CA GLU A 193 4.51 -16.05 -5.52
C GLU A 193 5.97 -16.12 -6.03
N THR A 194 6.15 -16.34 -7.33
CA THR A 194 7.47 -16.31 -7.97
C THR A 194 8.14 -14.95 -7.82
N ALA A 195 7.41 -13.84 -8.07
CA ALA A 195 7.94 -12.49 -7.94
C ALA A 195 8.31 -12.15 -6.48
N VAL A 196 7.45 -12.50 -5.52
CA VAL A 196 7.72 -12.28 -4.09
C VAL A 196 8.95 -13.06 -3.64
N ILE A 197 9.04 -14.36 -3.94
CA ILE A 197 10.21 -15.18 -3.58
C ILE A 197 11.49 -14.62 -4.22
N THR A 198 11.44 -14.30 -5.51
CA THR A 198 12.56 -13.73 -6.27
C THR A 198 13.05 -12.43 -5.62
N TRP A 199 12.13 -11.53 -5.26
CA TRP A 199 12.47 -10.26 -4.64
C TRP A 199 13.04 -10.43 -3.23
N THR A 200 12.39 -11.21 -2.36
CA THR A 200 12.84 -11.41 -0.98
C THR A 200 14.23 -12.05 -0.92
N LEU A 201 14.48 -13.10 -1.72
CA LEU A 201 15.78 -13.75 -1.79
C LEU A 201 16.88 -12.80 -2.27
N ALA A 202 16.59 -11.97 -3.28
CA ALA A 202 17.52 -10.95 -3.74
C ALA A 202 17.88 -9.98 -2.60
N MET A 203 16.89 -9.45 -1.88
CA MET A 203 17.11 -8.52 -0.77
C MET A 203 17.94 -9.12 0.39
N GLU A 204 17.68 -10.38 0.76
CA GLU A 204 18.47 -11.07 1.79
C GLU A 204 19.92 -11.28 1.38
N VAL A 205 20.15 -11.66 0.13
CA VAL A 205 21.51 -11.82 -0.41
C VAL A 205 22.24 -10.48 -0.41
N PHE A 206 21.55 -9.39 -0.74
CA PHE A 206 22.15 -8.07 -0.67
C PHE A 206 22.59 -7.67 0.72
N GLU A 207 21.73 -7.86 1.71
CA GLU A 207 22.05 -7.55 3.08
C GLU A 207 23.33 -8.30 3.51
N LYS A 208 23.45 -9.57 3.15
CA LYS A 208 24.63 -10.38 3.44
C LYS A 208 25.87 -9.91 2.68
N LEU A 209 25.74 -9.50 1.41
CA LEU A 209 26.85 -8.95 0.63
C LEU A 209 27.37 -7.63 1.21
N LEU A 210 26.49 -6.74 1.68
CA LEU A 210 26.89 -5.50 2.36
C LEU A 210 27.67 -5.75 3.65
N HIS A 211 27.37 -6.87 4.33
CA HIS A 211 28.11 -7.35 5.50
C HIS A 211 29.38 -8.15 5.13
N ASN A 212 29.85 -8.08 3.88
CA ASN A 212 31.00 -8.83 3.36
C ASN A 212 30.89 -10.35 3.56
N THR A 213 29.67 -10.88 3.63
CA THR A 213 29.46 -12.32 3.74
C THR A 213 29.41 -12.92 2.33
N PRO A 214 30.31 -13.87 1.98
CA PRO A 214 30.29 -14.53 0.69
C PRO A 214 28.93 -15.18 0.41
N GLN A 215 28.37 -14.95 -0.78
CA GLN A 215 27.09 -15.53 -1.20
C GLN A 215 27.29 -16.43 -2.41
N GLN A 216 26.62 -17.58 -2.41
CA GLN A 216 26.53 -18.44 -3.58
C GLN A 216 25.34 -17.96 -4.44
N ALA A 217 25.54 -17.82 -5.75
CA ALA A 217 24.45 -17.52 -6.68
C ALA A 217 23.59 -18.77 -6.87
N CYS A 218 22.69 -19.03 -5.92
CA CYS A 218 21.88 -20.25 -5.88
C CYS A 218 20.78 -20.27 -6.94
N ASP A 219 20.32 -19.11 -7.40
CA ASP A 219 19.27 -18.98 -8.41
C ASP A 219 19.45 -17.72 -9.29
N ARG A 220 18.64 -17.63 -10.35
CA ARG A 220 18.66 -16.48 -11.27
C ARG A 220 18.06 -15.21 -10.65
N SER A 221 17.30 -15.32 -9.55
CA SER A 221 16.76 -14.17 -8.81
C SER A 221 17.86 -13.36 -8.14
N VAL A 222 18.87 -14.03 -7.59
CA VAL A 222 20.07 -13.41 -7.01
C VAL A 222 20.85 -12.63 -8.06
N LEU A 223 21.05 -13.20 -9.25
CA LEU A 223 21.75 -12.53 -10.34
C LEU A 223 20.99 -11.29 -10.84
N ARG A 224 19.67 -11.40 -11.01
CA ARG A 224 18.85 -10.25 -11.42
C ARG A 224 18.74 -9.20 -10.33
N GLY A 225 18.66 -9.62 -9.08
CA GLY A 225 18.85 -8.79 -7.90
C GLY A 225 20.12 -7.98 -8.08
N ILE A 226 21.29 -8.63 -8.10
CA ILE A 226 22.63 -7.99 -8.21
C ILE A 226 22.71 -7.01 -9.38
N SER A 227 22.16 -7.39 -10.54
CA SER A 227 22.09 -6.49 -11.69
C SER A 227 21.27 -5.23 -11.41
N ALA A 228 20.19 -5.34 -10.63
CA ALA A 228 19.33 -4.24 -10.19
C ALA A 228 19.96 -3.36 -9.08
N TRP A 229 20.95 -3.86 -8.34
CA TRP A 229 21.59 -3.15 -7.22
C TRP A 229 22.79 -2.31 -7.61
N ASN A 230 23.46 -2.64 -8.71
CA ASN A 230 24.40 -1.74 -9.35
C ASN A 230 23.76 -0.36 -9.67
N PHE A 231 22.46 -0.18 -9.45
CA PHE A 231 21.73 1.06 -9.65
C PHE A 231 21.51 1.91 -8.39
N VAL A 232 21.94 1.47 -7.20
CA VAL A 232 21.96 2.34 -6.01
C VAL A 232 23.25 3.17 -6.07
N PRO A 233 23.19 4.52 -5.97
CA PRO A 233 24.40 5.34 -5.96
C PRO A 233 25.32 4.84 -4.86
N GLN A 234 26.54 4.42 -5.21
CA GLN A 234 27.52 4.09 -4.18
C GLN A 234 27.71 5.33 -3.30
N SER A 235 27.64 5.16 -1.99
CA SER A 235 27.64 6.21 -0.97
C SER A 235 28.94 7.03 -0.88
N SER A 236 29.83 6.93 -1.87
CA SER A 236 30.99 7.80 -2.02
C SER A 236 30.65 9.22 -2.49
N CYS A 237 29.38 9.52 -2.82
CA CYS A 237 28.93 10.88 -3.15
C CYS A 237 28.43 11.72 -1.95
N LEU A 238 28.47 11.20 -0.70
CA LEU A 238 28.06 11.93 0.51
C LEU A 238 29.23 12.33 1.44
N SER A 239 30.47 12.14 1.00
CA SER A 239 31.66 12.73 1.63
C SER A 239 32.23 13.81 0.72
N GLY A 240 31.60 14.99 0.74
CA GLY A 240 32.08 16.23 0.14
C GLY A 240 31.83 17.37 1.10
#